data_AF-A0A6Y3D5Q2-F1
#
_entry.id   AF-A0A6Y3D5Q2-F1
#
_cell.length_a   1.000
_cell.length_b   1.000
_cell.length_c   1.000
_cell.angle_alpha   90.00
_cell.angle_beta   90.00
_cell.angle_gamma   90.00
#
_symmetry.space_group_name_H-M   'P 1'
#
loop_
_entity.id
_entity.type
_entity.pdbx_description
1 polymer ?
#
loop_
_entity_poly.entity_id
_entity_poly.type
_entity_poly.pdbx_seq_one_letter_code
_entity_poly.pdbx_strand_id
1 'polypeptide(L)'
;STAADENPDKKKSALSCQDVVDAYHELLPEASRVRALNDKRKNQIRTFWRKAGVITRQLDGHGFTMQDWRNYLSYVGENCRWMFEERPNHQRGTVWHKKGFDFLLNDNTYLKVREGEHDDR
;
A
#
# COMPACT_ATOMS: atom_id res chain seq x y z
N SER A 1 10.45 -26.77 43.79
CA SER A 1 9.57 -26.62 42.61
C SER A 1 8.73 -25.37 42.84
N THR A 2 8.59 -24.38 41.98
CA THR A 2 9.08 -24.07 40.63
C THR A 2 8.77 -22.59 40.48
N ALA A 3 9.76 -21.75 40.22
CA ALA A 3 9.53 -20.40 39.71
C ALA A 3 9.70 -20.49 38.20
N ALA A 4 8.59 -20.50 37.47
CA ALA A 4 8.59 -20.40 36.02
C ALA A 4 8.56 -18.91 35.68
N ASP A 5 9.68 -18.45 35.16
CA ASP A 5 9.92 -17.15 34.54
C ASP A 5 9.07 -17.04 33.26
N GLU A 6 8.00 -16.25 33.28
CA GLU A 6 7.28 -15.85 32.07
C GLU A 6 8.04 -14.70 31.40
N ASN A 7 8.93 -15.06 30.49
CA ASN A 7 9.45 -14.14 29.49
C ASN A 7 8.32 -13.78 28.50
N PRO A 8 7.95 -12.50 28.34
CA PRO A 8 7.02 -12.10 27.29
C PRO A 8 7.79 -12.09 25.97
N ASP A 9 7.75 -13.22 25.28
CA ASP A 9 8.24 -13.38 23.92
C ASP A 9 7.54 -12.32 23.04
N LYS A 10 8.27 -11.24 22.74
CA LYS A 10 7.90 -10.23 21.74
C LYS A 10 7.80 -10.95 20.40
N LYS A 11 6.64 -11.54 20.11
CA LYS A 11 6.23 -11.93 18.77
C LYS A 11 6.39 -10.69 17.92
N LYS A 12 7.42 -10.65 17.07
CA LYS A 12 7.54 -9.69 15.97
C LYS A 12 6.18 -9.68 15.29
N SER A 13 5.40 -8.61 15.47
CA SER A 13 4.03 -8.54 14.98
C SER A 13 4.05 -8.82 13.49
N ALA A 14 3.61 -10.02 13.10
CA ALA A 14 3.52 -10.39 11.71
C ALA A 14 2.53 -9.41 11.06
N LEU A 15 2.90 -8.86 9.90
CA LEU A 15 2.05 -7.94 9.16
C LEU A 15 0.65 -8.54 8.97
N SER A 16 -0.37 -7.87 9.51
CA SER A 16 -1.76 -8.21 9.26
C SER A 16 -2.15 -7.74 7.86
N CYS A 17 -2.39 -8.68 6.93
CA CYS A 17 -2.87 -8.33 5.59
C CYS A 17 -4.27 -7.73 5.61
N GLN A 18 -5.06 -8.00 6.65
CA GLN A 18 -6.40 -7.43 6.81
C GLN A 18 -6.29 -5.93 7.14
N ASP A 19 -5.44 -5.55 8.10
CA ASP A 19 -5.25 -4.16 8.49
C ASP A 19 -4.78 -3.28 7.31
N VAL A 20 -3.96 -3.85 6.41
CA VAL A 20 -3.53 -3.19 5.16
C VAL A 20 -4.72 -2.87 4.26
N VAL A 21 -5.66 -3.81 4.11
CA VAL A 21 -6.87 -3.63 3.31
C VAL A 21 -7.84 -2.68 3.98
N ASP A 22 -8.00 -2.78 5.29
CA ASP A 22 -8.91 -1.93 6.05
C ASP A 22 -8.48 -0.46 5.97
N ALA A 23 -7.18 -0.19 6.13
CA ALA A 23 -6.62 1.15 5.94
C ALA A 23 -6.85 1.68 4.50
N TYR A 24 -6.78 0.82 3.50
CA TYR A 24 -7.10 1.17 2.11
C TYR A 24 -8.58 1.54 1.92
N HIS A 25 -9.52 0.82 2.54
CA HIS A 25 -10.95 1.18 2.46
C HIS A 25 -11.29 2.44 3.27
N GLU A 26 -10.59 2.67 4.37
CA GLU A 26 -10.75 3.84 5.24
C GLU A 26 -10.30 5.12 4.52
N LEU A 27 -9.11 5.08 3.91
CA LEU A 27 -8.46 6.27 3.34
C LEU A 27 -8.82 6.53 1.87
N LEU A 28 -9.24 5.50 1.13
CA LEU A 28 -9.62 5.62 -0.28
C LEU A 28 -11.02 5.01 -0.53
N PRO A 29 -12.09 5.60 0.04
CA PRO A 29 -13.45 5.06 -0.07
C PRO A 29 -14.00 5.04 -1.50
N GLU A 30 -13.51 5.92 -2.37
CA GLU A 30 -13.86 6.02 -3.80
C GLU A 30 -13.19 4.94 -4.66
N ALA A 31 -12.10 4.35 -4.18
CA ALA A 31 -11.34 3.35 -4.92
C ALA A 31 -12.06 1.99 -4.93
N SER A 32 -11.67 1.12 -5.86
CA SER A 32 -12.29 -0.19 -6.00
C SER A 32 -12.10 -1.04 -4.74
N ARG A 33 -13.20 -1.50 -4.12
CA ARG A 33 -13.14 -2.26 -2.86
C ARG A 33 -12.57 -3.67 -3.08
N VAL A 34 -11.77 -4.10 -2.10
CA VAL A 34 -11.29 -5.48 -1.98
C VAL A 34 -12.35 -6.30 -1.26
N ARG A 35 -12.98 -7.26 -1.95
CA ARG A 35 -14.02 -8.12 -1.35
C ARG A 35 -13.49 -9.39 -0.70
N ALA A 36 -12.29 -9.83 -1.10
CA ALA A 36 -11.67 -11.06 -0.59
C ALA A 36 -10.14 -10.98 -0.63
N LEU A 37 -9.52 -11.52 0.43
CA LEU A 37 -8.07 -11.73 0.55
C LEU A 37 -7.74 -13.20 0.31
N ASN A 38 -7.45 -13.53 -0.95
CA ASN A 38 -6.87 -14.84 -1.30
C ASN A 38 -5.36 -14.86 -1.05
N ASP A 39 -4.75 -16.03 -1.17
CA ASP A 39 -3.31 -16.20 -0.90
C ASP A 39 -2.42 -15.42 -1.86
N LYS A 40 -2.87 -15.24 -3.10
CA LYS A 40 -2.18 -14.39 -4.08
C LYS A 40 -2.06 -12.95 -3.57
N ARG A 41 -3.16 -12.33 -3.11
CA ARG A 41 -3.14 -10.98 -2.55
C ARG A 41 -2.34 -10.87 -1.27
N LYS A 42 -2.48 -11.84 -0.35
CA LYS A 42 -1.66 -11.88 0.87
C LYS A 42 -0.17 -11.92 0.52
N ASN A 43 0.22 -12.68 -0.50
CA ASN A 43 1.60 -12.73 -0.96
C ASN A 43 2.06 -11.43 -1.63
N GLN A 44 1.18 -10.77 -2.40
CA GLN A 44 1.45 -9.45 -2.98
C GLN A 44 1.69 -8.41 -1.89
N ILE A 45 0.84 -8.36 -0.85
CA ILE A 45 0.99 -7.45 0.29
C ILE A 45 2.36 -7.67 0.98
N ARG A 46 2.71 -8.92 1.30
CA ARG A 46 4.00 -9.23 1.94
C ARG A 46 5.19 -8.86 1.08
N THR A 47 5.10 -9.14 -0.23
CA THR A 47 6.15 -8.79 -1.20
C THR A 47 6.33 -7.29 -1.29
N PHE A 48 5.22 -6.56 -1.43
CA PHE A 48 5.19 -5.11 -1.42
C PHE A 48 5.84 -4.57 -0.14
N TRP A 49 5.46 -5.09 1.04
CA TRP A 49 6.00 -4.64 2.32
C TRP A 49 7.53 -4.72 2.38
N ARG A 50 8.10 -5.83 1.89
CA ARG A 50 9.56 -6.01 1.84
C ARG A 50 10.21 -5.02 0.88
N LYS A 51 9.63 -4.82 -0.31
CA LYS A 51 10.17 -3.91 -1.33
C LYS A 51 10.05 -2.44 -0.94
N ALA A 52 8.87 -2.01 -0.50
CA ALA A 52 8.63 -0.70 0.08
C ALA A 52 9.55 -0.46 1.28
N GLY A 53 9.85 -1.49 2.08
CA GLY A 53 10.85 -1.43 3.13
C GLY A 53 12.27 -1.09 2.66
N VAL A 54 12.69 -1.56 1.49
CA VAL A 54 13.99 -1.17 0.90
C VAL A 54 13.96 0.29 0.47
N ILE A 55 12.92 0.69 -0.26
CA ILE A 55 12.76 2.07 -0.76
C ILE A 55 12.68 3.07 0.41
N THR A 56 11.83 2.81 1.40
CA THR A 56 11.65 3.65 2.59
C THR A 56 12.95 3.74 3.39
N ARG A 57 13.74 2.68 3.47
CA ARG A 57 15.05 2.76 4.13
C ARG A 57 16.03 3.64 3.38
N GLN A 58 16.00 3.63 2.05
CA GLN A 58 16.86 4.49 1.22
C GLN A 58 16.46 5.97 1.32
N LEU A 59 15.15 6.26 1.37
CA LEU A 59 14.63 7.62 1.41
C LEU A 59 14.58 8.21 2.83
N ASP A 60 14.14 7.41 3.81
CA ASP A 60 13.74 7.88 5.15
C ASP A 60 14.59 7.27 6.28
N GLY A 61 15.48 6.31 5.98
CA GLY A 61 16.37 5.70 6.95
C GLY A 61 15.73 4.64 7.86
N HIS A 62 14.44 4.31 7.69
CA HIS A 62 13.75 3.28 8.48
C HIS A 62 13.02 2.24 7.62
N GLY A 63 12.56 1.16 8.27
CA GLY A 63 11.76 0.12 7.60
C GLY A 63 10.31 0.57 7.40
N PHE A 64 9.65 0.03 6.38
CA PHE A 64 8.26 0.37 6.08
C PHE A 64 7.27 -0.18 7.12
N THR A 65 6.40 0.69 7.61
CA THR A 65 5.44 0.47 8.69
C THR A 65 4.00 0.67 8.22
N MET A 66 3.03 0.32 9.08
CA MET A 66 1.61 0.61 8.79
C MET A 66 1.33 2.11 8.72
N GLN A 67 2.10 2.95 9.44
CA GLN A 67 1.96 4.40 9.34
C GLN A 67 2.40 4.90 7.96
N ASP A 68 3.50 4.35 7.42
CA ASP A 68 3.97 4.69 6.07
C ASP A 68 2.97 4.27 5.00
N TRP A 69 2.33 3.11 5.17
CA TRP A 69 1.23 2.69 4.31
C TRP A 69 0.06 3.67 4.36
N ARG A 70 -0.37 4.10 5.55
CA ARG A 70 -1.43 5.10 5.70
C ARG A 70 -1.05 6.44 5.06
N ASN A 71 0.16 6.94 5.31
CA ASN A 71 0.66 8.18 4.73
C ASN A 71 0.69 8.11 3.20
N TYR A 72 1.14 6.98 2.64
CA TYR A 72 1.12 6.73 1.21
C TYR A 72 -0.30 6.75 0.63
N LEU A 73 -1.26 6.07 1.28
CA LEU A 73 -2.66 6.06 0.84
C LEU A 73 -3.29 7.45 0.90
N SER A 74 -3.07 8.20 1.99
CA SER A 74 -3.54 9.58 2.12
C SER A 74 -2.97 10.47 1.02
N TYR A 75 -1.66 10.37 0.76
CA TYR A 75 -1.02 11.14 -0.31
C TYR A 75 -1.64 10.82 -1.68
N VAL A 76 -1.86 9.54 -1.98
CA VAL A 76 -2.49 9.09 -3.23
C VAL A 76 -3.92 9.64 -3.36
N GLY A 77 -4.72 9.61 -2.29
CA GLY A 77 -6.08 10.13 -2.31
C GLY A 77 -6.15 11.65 -2.50
N GLU A 78 -5.17 12.38 -1.96
CA GLU A 78 -5.13 13.83 -2.02
C GLU A 78 -4.49 14.36 -3.32
N ASN A 79 -3.47 13.68 -3.85
CA ASN A 79 -2.61 14.21 -4.90
C ASN A 79 -2.62 13.38 -6.19
N CYS A 80 -3.18 12.16 -6.21
CA CYS A 80 -3.15 11.27 -7.36
C CYS A 80 -4.56 10.83 -7.79
N ARG A 81 -5.56 11.73 -7.73
CA ARG A 81 -6.98 11.37 -7.92
C ARG A 81 -7.24 10.79 -9.31
N TRP A 82 -6.47 11.22 -10.30
CA TRP A 82 -6.50 10.65 -11.64
C TRP A 82 -6.34 9.12 -11.68
N MET A 83 -5.70 8.51 -10.68
CA MET A 83 -5.55 7.05 -10.58
C MET A 83 -6.90 6.33 -10.42
N PHE A 84 -7.92 6.98 -9.85
CA PHE A 84 -9.22 6.38 -9.57
C PHE A 84 -10.32 6.81 -10.55
N GLU A 85 -9.98 7.64 -11.53
CA GLU A 85 -10.89 8.12 -12.55
C GLU A 85 -10.80 7.28 -13.84
N GLU A 86 -11.90 7.21 -14.59
CA GLU A 86 -11.85 6.76 -15.99
C GLU A 86 -11.47 7.93 -16.88
N ARG A 87 -10.32 7.84 -17.56
CA ARG A 87 -9.83 8.91 -18.44
C ARG A 87 -9.68 8.42 -19.88
N PRO A 88 -10.33 9.06 -20.86
CA PRO A 88 -10.09 8.75 -22.26
C PRO A 88 -8.69 9.21 -22.68
N ASN A 89 -7.89 8.27 -23.20
CA ASN A 89 -6.63 8.57 -23.85
C ASN A 89 -6.90 8.84 -25.34
N HIS A 90 -7.13 10.11 -25.65
CA HIS A 90 -7.43 10.56 -27.02
C HIS A 90 -6.30 10.30 -28.02
N GLN A 91 -5.04 10.22 -27.56
CA GLN A 91 -3.91 9.93 -28.45
C GLN A 91 -3.85 8.48 -28.90
N ARG A 92 -4.27 7.53 -28.05
CA ARG A 92 -4.19 6.08 -28.36
C ARG A 92 -5.55 5.44 -28.62
N GLY A 93 -6.64 6.20 -28.49
CA GLY A 93 -8.01 5.69 -28.60
C GLY A 93 -8.38 4.69 -27.50
N THR A 94 -7.63 4.66 -26.39
CA THR A 94 -7.85 3.75 -25.26
C THR A 94 -8.46 4.49 -24.08
N VAL A 95 -9.05 3.75 -23.14
CA VAL A 95 -9.53 4.32 -21.87
C VAL A 95 -8.60 3.88 -20.75
N TRP A 96 -8.09 4.83 -19.98
CA TRP A 96 -7.46 4.55 -18.70
C TRP A 96 -8.54 4.14 -17.71
N HIS A 97 -8.50 2.88 -17.29
CA HIS A 97 -9.40 2.40 -16.26
C HIS A 97 -8.87 2.73 -14.88
N LYS A 98 -9.81 3.09 -13.99
CA LYS A 98 -9.58 3.27 -12.56
C LYS A 98 -8.73 2.13 -11.99
N LYS A 99 -7.70 2.51 -11.23
CA LYS A 99 -6.82 1.60 -10.53
C LYS A 99 -7.46 1.16 -9.22
N GLY A 100 -7.00 0.02 -8.72
CA GLY A 100 -7.45 -0.54 -7.45
C GLY A 100 -6.26 -0.98 -6.62
N PHE A 101 -6.57 -1.61 -5.48
CA PHE A 101 -5.60 -2.07 -4.48
C PHE A 101 -4.32 -2.72 -5.07
N ASP A 102 -4.46 -3.61 -6.05
CA ASP A 102 -3.32 -4.35 -6.61
C ASP A 102 -2.32 -3.44 -7.36
N PHE A 103 -2.75 -2.28 -7.87
CA PHE A 103 -1.87 -1.28 -8.50
C PHE A 103 -1.01 -0.54 -7.47
N LEU A 104 -1.58 -0.28 -6.28
CA LEU A 104 -0.89 0.41 -5.19
C LEU A 104 0.14 -0.49 -4.48
N LEU A 105 0.00 -1.82 -4.62
CA LEU A 105 0.96 -2.81 -4.14
C LEU A 105 2.14 -3.05 -5.11
N ASN A 106 2.39 -2.12 -6.03
CA ASN A 106 3.53 -2.16 -6.93
C ASN A 106 4.64 -1.22 -6.42
N ASP A 107 5.86 -1.74 -6.31
CA ASP A 107 7.02 -0.99 -5.82
C ASP A 107 7.40 0.20 -6.71
N ASN A 108 7.25 0.07 -8.03
CA ASN A 108 7.49 1.17 -8.96
C ASN A 108 6.41 2.26 -8.83
N THR A 109 5.14 1.87 -8.66
CA THR A 109 4.06 2.83 -8.38
C THR A 109 4.35 3.58 -7.08
N TYR A 110 4.72 2.86 -6.02
CA TYR A 110 5.07 3.48 -4.74
C TYR A 110 6.22 4.47 -4.87
N LEU A 111 7.32 4.09 -5.55
CA LEU A 111 8.46 4.98 -5.79
C LEU A 111 8.04 6.24 -6.56
N LYS A 112 7.32 6.09 -7.67
CA LYS A 112 6.86 7.21 -8.50
C LYS A 112 5.94 8.17 -7.74
N VAL A 113 5.06 7.65 -6.88
CA VAL A 113 4.24 8.51 -6.00
C VAL A 113 5.12 9.24 -4.98
N ARG A 114 6.06 8.54 -4.35
CA ARG A 114 7.01 9.16 -3.40
C ARG A 114 7.87 10.26 -4.04
N GLU A 115 8.10 10.17 -5.35
CA GLU A 115 8.83 11.16 -6.16
C GLU A 115 7.93 12.26 -6.75
N GLY A 116 6.60 12.17 -6.59
CA GLY A 116 5.64 13.14 -7.15
C GLY A 116 5.36 13.00 -8.65
N GLU A 117 5.87 11.95 -9.32
CA GLU A 117 5.62 11.71 -10.76
C GLU A 117 4.13 11.43 -11.08
N HIS A 118 3.35 11.11 -10.06
CA HIS A 118 1.93 10.81 -10.18
C HIS A 118 1.03 11.88 -9.57
N ASP A 119 1.58 13.05 -9.24
CA ASP A 119 0.77 14.18 -8.78
C ASP A 119 -0.17 14.66 -9.90
N ASP A 120 -1.35 15.14 -9.53
CA ASP A 120 -2.38 15.71 -10.42
C ASP A 120 -1.94 17.02 -11.13
N ARG A 121 -0.66 17.43 -11.00
CA ARG A 121 -0.13 18.73 -11.44
C ARG A 121 0.27 18.78 -12.91
#